data_AF-A0A1H3V4X2-F1
#
_entry.id   AF-A0A1H3V4X2-F1
#
_cell.length_a   1.000
_cell.length_b   1.000
_cell.length_c   1.000
_cell.angle_alpha   90.00
_cell.angle_beta   90.00
_cell.angle_gamma   90.00
#
_symmetry.space_group_name_H-M   'P 1'
#
loop_
_entity.id
_entity.type
_entity.pdbx_description
1 polymer ?
#
loop_
_entity_poly.entity_id
_entity_poly.type
_entity_poly.pdbx_seq_one_letter_code
_entity_poly.pdbx_strand_id
1 'polypeptide(L)'
;MNVKLFPKGKSRQLIVVLVMILLLLPISFLSLGEASETVKQEIHDFARGSYDILLRPPDSRSEIEQRLGLVEENYLGIGTGGITRSQWENVLAREDVEIAAPVAAIGLFKPSQITYALPPRPDEALRYNVTHFTFDGVNTYTLNKYTHYTLPDNNSWGCVDIAPENLVNLFWCDMPMYYFPDAYHQVVAIDVDQEALLTGNNYSIIRDAVPSLYERDIDNFLDVPIISLKDSRTPLTATLEIEAIDFTQEDTIQLKEKYGIDRNDPYAVFHSLIWNNLKLHNELMEEMKEKPALFSEIYELDFSEKVVPFYDNYLYTDENYQFYTYEEQMISDFNGQISSFSQKQFYFLHPVEYQWEENNVSIRQVDVDETSGVPLYRKMDNVQSYVFDDGEITDGFGFSFKHAGYF
;
A
#
# COMPACT_ATOMS: atom_id res chain seq x y z
N MET A 1 20.06 -20.02 34.00
CA MET A 1 20.84 -19.81 35.24
C MET A 1 20.00 -20.30 36.42
N ASN A 2 20.39 -21.40 37.07
CA ASN A 2 19.59 -22.07 38.11
C ASN A 2 19.87 -21.43 39.49
N VAL A 3 18.99 -20.53 39.95
CA VAL A 3 19.15 -19.84 41.24
C VAL A 3 18.78 -20.81 42.38
N LYS A 4 19.78 -21.46 42.99
CA LYS A 4 19.59 -22.27 44.20
C LYS A 4 19.38 -21.36 45.40
N LEU A 5 18.12 -21.22 45.83
CA LEU A 5 17.76 -20.56 47.08
C LEU A 5 18.25 -21.40 48.28
N PHE A 6 19.13 -20.84 49.11
CA PHE A 6 19.68 -21.52 50.28
C PHE A 6 18.59 -21.83 51.34
N PRO A 7 18.58 -23.04 51.95
CA PRO A 7 17.46 -23.51 52.76
C PRO A 7 17.27 -22.81 54.11
N LYS A 8 18.31 -22.15 54.66
CA LYS A 8 18.19 -21.29 55.86
C LYS A 8 18.16 -19.84 55.42
N GLY A 9 16.98 -19.23 55.44
CA GLY A 9 16.77 -17.83 55.08
C GLY A 9 15.71 -17.58 54.01
N LYS A 10 14.97 -18.60 53.55
CA LYS A 10 13.93 -18.47 52.52
C LYS A 10 12.95 -17.31 52.78
N SER A 11 12.50 -17.12 54.02
CA SER A 11 11.62 -15.99 54.37
C SER A 11 12.33 -14.62 54.22
N ARG A 12 13.60 -14.51 54.62
CA ARG A 12 14.40 -13.29 54.43
C ARG A 12 14.70 -13.00 52.95
N GLN A 13 14.99 -14.04 52.17
CA GLN A 13 15.20 -13.93 50.72
C GLN A 13 13.91 -13.51 50.00
N LEU A 14 12.77 -14.08 50.40
CA LEU A 14 11.46 -13.70 49.86
C LEU A 14 11.10 -12.24 50.21
N ILE A 15 11.42 -11.79 51.43
CA ILE A 15 11.25 -10.39 51.83
C ILE A 15 12.16 -9.47 51.01
N VAL A 16 13.42 -9.84 50.76
CA VAL A 16 14.33 -9.03 49.94
C VAL A 16 13.85 -8.92 48.49
N VAL A 17 13.37 -10.02 47.90
CA VAL A 17 12.78 -10.02 46.55
C VAL A 17 11.50 -9.18 46.51
N LEU A 18 10.63 -9.32 47.51
CA LEU A 18 9.40 -8.53 47.62
C LEU A 18 9.71 -7.03 47.74
N VAL A 19 10.70 -6.66 48.56
CA VAL A 19 11.16 -5.28 48.71
C VAL A 19 11.78 -4.76 47.42
N MET A 20 12.57 -5.57 46.70
CA MET A 20 13.07 -5.18 45.37
C MET A 20 11.94 -4.94 44.37
N ILE A 21 10.94 -5.82 44.30
CA ILE A 21 9.78 -5.63 43.43
C ILE A 21 9.01 -4.36 43.81
N LEU A 22 8.78 -4.12 45.11
CA LEU A 22 8.12 -2.92 45.61
C LEU A 22 8.90 -1.63 45.34
N LEU A 23 10.24 -1.69 45.28
CA LEU A 23 11.09 -0.56 44.93
C LEU A 23 11.16 -0.32 43.41
N LEU A 24 10.96 -1.35 42.60
CA LEU A 24 10.92 -1.24 41.13
C LEU A 24 9.58 -0.67 40.62
N LEU A 25 8.47 -0.93 41.31
CA LEU A 25 7.15 -0.42 40.93
C LEU A 25 7.10 1.12 40.76
N PRO A 26 7.58 1.95 41.72
CA PRO A 26 7.63 3.40 41.56
C PRO A 26 8.44 3.86 40.36
N ILE A 27 9.56 3.18 40.06
CA ILE A 27 10.43 3.51 38.92
C ILE A 27 9.69 3.24 37.61
N SER A 28 8.95 2.13 37.52
CA SER A 28 8.07 1.86 36.38
C SER A 28 6.97 2.91 36.23
N PHE A 29 6.32 3.33 37.32
CA PHE A 29 5.29 4.38 37.27
C PHE A 29 5.85 5.75 36.85
N LEU A 30 7.04 6.11 37.31
CA LEU A 30 7.75 7.33 36.88
C LEU A 30 8.07 7.28 35.38
N SER A 31 8.61 6.16 34.90
CA SER A 31 8.91 5.98 33.48
C SER A 31 7.67 6.01 32.58
N LEU A 32 6.53 5.45 33.04
CA LEU A 32 5.26 5.57 32.33
C LEU A 32 4.75 7.01 32.28
N GLY A 33 4.94 7.77 33.36
CA GLY A 33 4.58 9.19 33.42
C GLY A 33 5.40 10.03 32.44
N GLU A 34 6.72 9.83 32.42
CA GLU A 34 7.63 10.49 31.46
C GLU A 34 7.27 10.14 30.03
N ALA A 35 7.06 8.85 29.71
CA ALA A 35 6.64 8.43 28.37
C ALA A 35 5.30 9.06 27.96
N SER A 36 4.33 9.14 28.87
CA SER A 36 3.05 9.79 28.58
C SER A 36 3.19 11.30 28.33
N GLU A 37 4.05 11.99 29.06
CA GLU A 37 4.28 13.43 28.83
C GLU A 37 5.07 13.67 27.56
N THR A 38 6.07 12.83 27.24
CA THR A 38 6.78 12.88 25.95
C THR A 38 5.82 12.67 24.78
N VAL A 39 4.94 11.66 24.84
CA VAL A 39 3.93 11.43 23.78
C VAL A 39 2.99 12.62 23.65
N LYS A 40 2.50 13.20 24.76
CA LYS A 40 1.65 14.39 24.69
C LYS A 40 2.37 15.59 24.10
N GLN A 41 3.62 15.80 24.48
CA GLN A 41 4.43 16.90 23.99
C GLN A 41 4.74 16.72 22.51
N GLU A 42 5.12 15.51 22.08
CA GLU A 42 5.30 15.17 20.67
C GLU A 42 4.00 15.41 19.90
N ILE A 43 2.84 14.89 20.36
CA ILE A 43 1.55 15.16 19.72
C ILE A 43 1.29 16.67 19.63
N HIS A 44 1.51 17.43 20.70
CA HIS A 44 1.27 18.87 20.70
C HIS A 44 2.21 19.63 19.75
N ASP A 45 3.50 19.27 19.74
CA ASP A 45 4.53 19.91 18.93
C ASP A 45 4.39 19.55 17.44
N PHE A 46 3.97 18.31 17.12
CA PHE A 46 3.67 17.87 15.76
C PHE A 46 2.27 18.28 15.27
N ALA A 47 1.28 18.48 16.15
CA ALA A 47 -0.04 18.99 15.78
C ALA A 47 -0.02 20.48 15.41
N ARG A 48 1.00 21.23 15.86
CA ARG A 48 1.22 22.62 15.43
C ARG A 48 1.96 22.63 14.09
N GLY A 49 1.21 22.58 13.00
CA GLY A 49 1.77 22.71 11.65
C GLY A 49 2.52 24.03 11.42
N SER A 50 3.28 24.13 10.32
CA SER A 50 4.03 25.34 9.93
C SER A 50 3.15 26.56 9.61
N TYR A 51 1.82 26.41 9.67
CA TYR A 51 0.84 27.42 9.32
C TYR A 51 0.35 28.15 10.57
N ASP A 52 0.45 29.48 10.57
CA ASP A 52 -0.10 30.31 11.66
C ASP A 52 -1.62 30.48 11.55
N ILE A 53 -2.15 30.63 10.33
CA ILE A 53 -3.56 30.91 10.06
C ILE A 53 -4.03 30.06 8.89
N LEU A 54 -5.08 29.27 9.12
CA LEU A 54 -5.79 28.55 8.07
C LEU A 54 -6.96 29.38 7.55
N LEU A 55 -6.86 29.83 6.30
CA LEU A 55 -7.94 30.55 5.61
C LEU A 55 -8.78 29.56 4.78
N ARG A 56 -10.09 29.51 5.05
CA ARG A 56 -11.03 28.66 4.31
C ARG A 56 -12.33 29.41 4.01
N PRO A 57 -13.13 28.95 3.03
CA PRO A 57 -14.48 29.46 2.80
C PRO A 57 -15.34 29.40 4.08
N PRO A 58 -16.26 30.36 4.29
CA PRO A 58 -17.03 30.46 5.53
C PRO A 58 -17.94 29.24 5.80
N ASP A 59 -18.37 28.55 4.75
CA ASP A 59 -19.20 27.35 4.75
C ASP A 59 -18.40 26.04 4.87
N SER A 60 -17.07 26.09 4.87
CA SER A 60 -16.20 24.92 4.99
C SER A 60 -16.06 24.39 6.43
N ARG A 61 -16.61 25.08 7.44
CA ARG A 61 -16.50 24.66 8.85
C ARG A 61 -17.57 23.65 9.20
N SER A 62 -17.15 22.44 9.51
CA SER A 62 -18.04 21.40 10.02
C SER A 62 -18.62 21.79 11.39
N GLU A 63 -19.72 21.15 11.78
CA GLU A 63 -20.37 21.42 13.07
C GLU A 63 -19.44 21.17 14.25
N ILE A 64 -18.61 20.11 14.18
CA ILE A 64 -17.64 19.76 15.21
C ILE A 64 -16.57 20.85 15.38
N GLU A 65 -16.06 21.40 14.28
CA GLU A 65 -15.06 22.46 14.31
C GLU A 65 -15.63 23.75 14.91
N GLN A 66 -16.90 24.07 14.61
CA GLN A 66 -17.58 25.24 15.19
C GLN A 66 -17.78 25.10 16.70
N ARG A 67 -18.08 23.89 17.17
CA ARG A 67 -18.31 23.61 18.60
C ARG A 67 -17.03 23.57 19.41
N LEU A 68 -16.00 22.89 18.91
CA LEU A 68 -14.73 22.70 19.62
C LEU A 68 -13.74 23.85 19.39
N GLY A 69 -13.91 24.61 18.32
CA GLY A 69 -12.91 25.61 17.91
C GLY A 69 -11.60 24.97 17.44
N LEU A 70 -11.64 23.69 17.03
CA LEU A 70 -10.51 22.92 16.54
C LEU A 70 -10.73 22.57 15.07
N VAL A 71 -9.63 22.34 14.33
CA VAL A 71 -9.64 21.84 12.95
C VAL A 71 -9.16 20.39 12.98
N GLU A 72 -9.74 19.54 12.14
CA GLU A 72 -9.30 18.16 12.00
C GLU A 72 -7.89 18.08 11.41
N GLU A 73 -7.01 17.22 11.93
CA GLU A 73 -5.60 17.13 11.48
C GLU A 73 -5.47 16.81 9.98
N ASN A 74 -6.38 16.02 9.41
CA ASN A 74 -6.39 15.65 7.98
C ASN A 74 -7.44 16.43 7.17
N TYR A 75 -7.66 17.71 7.50
CA TYR A 75 -8.65 18.56 6.83
C TYR A 75 -8.41 18.73 5.33
N LEU A 76 -7.17 18.59 4.85
CA LEU A 76 -6.81 18.72 3.44
C LEU A 76 -7.37 17.60 2.55
N GLY A 77 -7.92 16.53 3.14
CA GLY A 77 -8.66 15.51 2.38
C GLY A 77 -10.16 15.78 2.26
N ILE A 78 -10.66 16.89 2.81
CA ILE A 78 -12.09 17.12 3.02
C ILE A 78 -12.53 18.47 2.44
N GLY A 79 -13.63 18.45 1.68
CA GLY A 79 -14.38 19.65 1.29
C GLY A 79 -14.39 19.90 -0.22
N THR A 80 -15.36 20.70 -0.66
CA THR A 80 -15.50 21.13 -2.05
C THR A 80 -15.36 22.65 -2.11
N GLY A 81 -14.47 23.14 -2.98
CA GLY A 81 -14.23 24.56 -3.17
C GLY A 81 -12.93 25.06 -2.53
N GLY A 82 -12.86 26.37 -2.32
CA GLY A 82 -11.65 27.06 -1.86
C GLY A 82 -11.77 28.57 -1.99
N ILE A 83 -10.68 29.28 -1.77
CA ILE A 83 -10.61 30.71 -2.06
C ILE A 83 -10.24 30.93 -3.54
N THR A 84 -10.72 32.01 -4.13
CA THR A 84 -10.34 32.36 -5.50
C THR A 84 -8.89 32.86 -5.53
N ARG A 85 -8.24 32.77 -6.71
CA ARG A 85 -6.92 33.37 -6.93
C ARG A 85 -6.88 34.86 -6.55
N SER A 86 -7.91 35.62 -6.89
CA SER A 86 -8.00 37.04 -6.53
C SER A 86 -8.13 37.28 -5.02
N GLN A 87 -8.84 36.41 -4.29
CA GLN A 87 -8.91 36.47 -2.83
C GLN A 87 -7.55 36.17 -2.21
N TRP A 88 -6.86 35.15 -2.70
CA TRP A 88 -5.50 34.81 -2.28
C TRP A 88 -4.51 35.95 -2.54
N GLU A 89 -4.52 36.55 -3.75
CA GLU A 89 -3.67 37.70 -4.09
C GLU A 89 -3.91 38.89 -3.16
N ASN A 90 -5.17 39.14 -2.77
CA ASN A 90 -5.51 40.20 -1.81
C ASN A 90 -5.01 39.90 -0.40
N VAL A 91 -4.94 38.62 0.00
CA VAL A 91 -4.39 38.21 1.30
C VAL A 91 -2.87 38.40 1.30
N LEU A 92 -2.20 37.92 0.24
CA LEU A 92 -0.76 38.05 0.08
C LEU A 92 -0.30 39.52 -0.03
N ALA A 93 -1.14 40.41 -0.57
CA ALA A 93 -0.82 41.83 -0.70
C ALA A 93 -0.89 42.63 0.62
N ARG A 94 -1.32 42.02 1.73
CA ARG A 94 -1.38 42.72 3.02
C ARG A 94 0.02 42.86 3.63
N GLU A 95 0.29 44.01 4.24
CA GLU A 95 1.60 44.30 4.85
C GLU A 95 1.95 43.39 6.04
N ASP A 96 0.95 42.76 6.67
CA ASP A 96 1.11 41.85 7.81
C ASP A 96 1.16 40.36 7.42
N VAL A 97 1.16 40.06 6.11
CA VAL A 97 1.28 38.69 5.58
C VAL A 97 2.60 38.57 4.84
N GLU A 98 3.52 37.76 5.38
CA GLU A 98 4.81 37.50 4.76
C GLU A 98 4.70 36.42 3.67
N ILE A 99 3.94 35.36 3.95
CA ILE A 99 3.80 34.17 3.12
C ILE A 99 2.32 33.77 3.07
N ALA A 100 1.82 33.43 1.88
CA ALA A 100 0.51 32.82 1.72
C ALA A 100 0.63 31.63 0.78
N ALA A 101 0.73 30.43 1.34
CA ALA A 101 0.88 29.19 0.59
C ALA A 101 -0.49 28.51 0.37
N PRO A 102 -1.09 28.63 -0.83
CA PRO A 102 -2.34 27.96 -1.12
C PRO A 102 -2.10 26.47 -1.34
N VAL A 103 -2.94 25.66 -0.72
CA VAL A 103 -2.99 24.21 -0.92
C VAL A 103 -4.38 23.85 -1.41
N ALA A 104 -4.45 23.06 -2.48
CA ALA A 104 -5.70 22.55 -3.04
C ALA A 104 -5.77 21.04 -2.91
N ALA A 105 -6.81 20.56 -2.23
CA ALA A 105 -7.16 19.14 -2.17
C ALA A 105 -7.62 18.68 -3.56
N ILE A 106 -6.89 17.75 -4.19
CA ILE A 106 -7.29 17.20 -5.49
C ILE A 106 -8.19 15.98 -5.28
N GLY A 107 -7.79 15.09 -4.37
CA GLY A 107 -8.54 13.88 -4.02
C GLY A 107 -7.62 12.74 -3.60
N LEU A 108 -8.21 11.58 -3.39
CA LEU A 108 -7.48 10.32 -3.22
C LEU A 108 -7.23 9.69 -4.60
N PHE A 109 -6.01 9.25 -4.82
CA PHE A 109 -5.62 8.55 -6.04
C PHE A 109 -4.91 7.26 -5.70
N LYS A 110 -5.03 6.29 -6.60
CA LYS A 110 -4.21 5.09 -6.55
C LYS A 110 -2.88 5.36 -7.27
N PRO A 111 -1.74 4.88 -6.75
CA PRO A 111 -0.48 4.96 -7.48
C PRO A 111 -0.54 4.05 -8.71
N SER A 112 0.50 4.07 -9.54
CA SER A 112 0.63 3.08 -10.62
C SER A 112 0.58 1.68 -10.02
N GLN A 113 -0.14 0.78 -10.68
CA GLN A 113 -0.14 -0.62 -10.29
C GLN A 113 1.23 -1.20 -10.63
N ILE A 114 1.98 -1.54 -9.59
CA ILE A 114 3.33 -2.08 -9.66
C ILE A 114 3.37 -3.51 -9.14
N THR A 115 4.47 -4.18 -9.39
CA THR A 115 4.66 -5.60 -9.08
C THR A 115 5.90 -5.82 -8.23
N TYR A 116 5.98 -7.00 -7.63
CA TYR A 116 7.24 -7.51 -7.08
C TYR A 116 7.49 -8.92 -7.57
N ALA A 117 8.76 -9.21 -7.89
CA ALA A 117 9.18 -10.52 -8.37
C ALA A 117 9.85 -11.33 -7.26
N LEU A 118 9.64 -12.66 -7.25
CA LEU A 118 10.36 -13.63 -6.40
C LEU A 118 11.45 -14.34 -7.22
N PRO A 119 12.48 -14.93 -6.58
CA PRO A 119 13.47 -15.72 -7.31
C PRO A 119 12.79 -16.94 -7.98
N PRO A 120 13.09 -17.22 -9.27
CA PRO A 120 12.49 -18.34 -9.97
C PRO A 120 13.08 -19.68 -9.50
N ARG A 121 12.23 -20.71 -9.45
CA ARG A 121 12.60 -22.11 -9.10
C ARG A 121 11.98 -23.08 -10.12
N PRO A 122 12.38 -23.01 -11.41
CA PRO A 122 11.68 -23.71 -12.50
C PRO A 122 11.81 -25.24 -12.44
N ASP A 123 12.86 -25.76 -11.82
CA ASP A 123 13.12 -27.21 -11.72
C ASP A 123 12.35 -27.90 -10.59
N GLU A 124 11.57 -27.14 -9.81
CA GLU A 124 10.86 -27.63 -8.63
C GLU A 124 9.34 -27.58 -8.80
N ALA A 125 8.65 -28.60 -8.29
CA ALA A 125 7.20 -28.57 -8.19
C ALA A 125 6.78 -27.88 -6.89
N LEU A 126 6.26 -26.66 -7.01
CA LEU A 126 5.99 -25.77 -5.88
C LEU A 126 4.54 -25.29 -5.90
N ARG A 127 3.93 -25.22 -4.71
CA ARG A 127 2.72 -24.44 -4.43
C ARG A 127 3.12 -23.22 -3.63
N TYR A 128 2.73 -22.05 -4.09
CA TYR A 128 2.96 -20.79 -3.43
C TYR A 128 1.65 -20.26 -2.87
N ASN A 129 1.64 -19.89 -1.59
CA ASN A 129 0.55 -19.16 -0.95
C ASN A 129 1.06 -17.80 -0.53
N VAL A 130 0.54 -16.75 -1.15
CA VAL A 130 0.90 -15.36 -0.84
C VAL A 130 -0.30 -14.68 -0.22
N THR A 131 -0.10 -14.14 0.98
CA THR A 131 -1.13 -13.38 1.69
C THR A 131 -0.59 -12.01 2.04
N HIS A 132 -1.23 -10.95 1.53
CA HIS A 132 -0.88 -9.57 1.84
C HIS A 132 -1.67 -9.07 3.04
N PHE A 133 -1.04 -8.20 3.83
CA PHE A 133 -1.62 -7.64 5.03
C PHE A 133 -1.41 -6.13 5.11
N THR A 134 -2.32 -5.46 5.81
CA THR A 134 -2.14 -4.09 6.28
C THR A 134 -2.42 -3.97 7.77
N PHE A 135 -2.00 -2.85 8.37
CA PHE A 135 -2.12 -2.59 9.79
C PHE A 135 -2.57 -1.15 10.02
N ASP A 136 -3.61 -0.96 10.83
CA ASP A 136 -4.19 0.37 11.13
C ASP A 136 -3.66 0.99 12.45
N GLY A 137 -2.66 0.37 13.07
CA GLY A 137 -2.18 0.74 14.42
C GLY A 137 -2.76 -0.12 15.55
N VAL A 138 -3.82 -0.88 15.29
CA VAL A 138 -4.52 -1.71 16.28
C VAL A 138 -4.71 -3.15 15.80
N ASN A 139 -5.21 -3.32 14.58
CA ASN A 139 -5.55 -4.60 13.97
C ASN A 139 -4.79 -4.82 12.66
N THR A 140 -4.50 -6.08 12.38
CA THR A 140 -3.97 -6.53 11.10
C THR A 140 -5.11 -7.07 10.24
N TYR A 141 -5.15 -6.63 8.98
CA TYR A 141 -6.17 -7.01 8.00
C TYR A 141 -5.53 -7.75 6.85
N THR A 142 -6.18 -8.82 6.39
CA THR A 142 -5.77 -9.52 5.17
C THR A 142 -6.33 -8.78 3.96
N LEU A 143 -5.46 -8.35 3.05
CA LEU A 143 -5.87 -7.65 1.83
C LEU A 143 -6.24 -8.66 0.73
N ASN A 144 -5.23 -9.37 0.22
CA ASN A 144 -5.38 -10.31 -0.88
C ASN A 144 -4.69 -11.63 -0.56
N LYS A 145 -5.26 -12.73 -1.05
CA LYS A 145 -4.66 -14.07 -0.97
C LYS A 145 -4.58 -14.70 -2.36
N TYR A 146 -3.42 -15.23 -2.69
CA TYR A 146 -3.16 -15.92 -3.94
C TYR A 146 -2.60 -17.31 -3.65
N THR A 147 -3.07 -18.30 -4.42
CA THR A 147 -2.48 -19.66 -4.45
C THR A 147 -2.22 -20.02 -5.90
N HIS A 148 -1.01 -20.46 -6.21
CA HIS A 148 -0.61 -20.85 -7.57
C HIS A 148 0.53 -21.85 -7.51
N TYR A 149 0.85 -22.42 -8.66
CA TYR A 149 1.70 -23.58 -8.77
C TYR A 149 2.73 -23.39 -9.87
N THR A 150 3.93 -23.89 -9.62
CA THR A 150 4.96 -24.13 -10.62
C THR A 150 5.18 -25.63 -10.69
N LEU A 151 5.17 -26.20 -11.90
CA LEU A 151 5.41 -27.61 -12.14
C LEU A 151 6.56 -27.75 -13.15
N PRO A 152 7.44 -28.76 -12.99
CA PRO A 152 8.48 -29.03 -13.97
C PRO A 152 7.87 -29.45 -15.31
N ASP A 153 8.36 -28.84 -16.39
CA ASP A 153 8.01 -29.22 -17.76
C ASP A 153 9.14 -28.98 -18.77
N ASN A 154 9.88 -30.04 -19.09
CA ASN A 154 10.95 -30.02 -20.09
C ASN A 154 10.50 -29.57 -21.49
N ASN A 155 9.21 -29.69 -21.81
CA ASN A 155 8.69 -29.28 -23.12
C ASN A 155 8.29 -27.79 -23.16
N SER A 156 8.13 -27.11 -22.02
CA SER A 156 7.67 -25.71 -21.94
C SER A 156 8.74 -24.82 -21.31
N TRP A 157 9.93 -24.73 -21.93
CA TRP A 157 11.06 -23.94 -21.41
C TRP A 157 11.53 -24.30 -19.99
N GLY A 158 11.19 -25.49 -19.49
CA GLY A 158 11.65 -26.01 -18.19
C GLY A 158 10.54 -26.08 -17.15
N CYS A 159 9.46 -25.30 -17.27
CA CYS A 159 8.38 -25.28 -16.28
C CYS A 159 7.03 -24.86 -16.87
N VAL A 160 5.95 -25.13 -16.15
CA VAL A 160 4.63 -24.59 -16.42
C VAL A 160 4.00 -24.09 -15.14
N ASP A 161 3.18 -23.05 -15.25
CA ASP A 161 2.44 -22.48 -14.14
C ASP A 161 0.95 -22.84 -14.19
N ILE A 162 0.33 -22.83 -13.01
CA ILE A 162 -1.12 -22.87 -12.83
C ILE A 162 -1.47 -21.76 -11.85
N ALA A 163 -2.18 -20.73 -12.32
CA ALA A 163 -2.51 -19.55 -11.55
C ALA A 163 -4.00 -19.21 -11.65
N PRO A 164 -4.56 -18.47 -10.67
CA PRO A 164 -5.90 -17.89 -10.76
C PRO A 164 -5.98 -16.86 -11.89
N GLU A 165 -7.21 -16.57 -12.35
CA GLU A 165 -7.48 -15.63 -13.45
C GLU A 165 -6.81 -14.27 -13.29
N ASN A 166 -6.79 -13.72 -12.07
CA ASN A 166 -6.21 -12.41 -11.78
C ASN A 166 -4.67 -12.37 -11.84
N LEU A 167 -3.99 -13.51 -11.99
CA LEU A 167 -2.54 -13.61 -12.17
C LEU A 167 -2.12 -14.11 -13.56
N VAL A 168 -3.07 -14.39 -14.46
CA VAL A 168 -2.81 -15.09 -15.72
C VAL A 168 -1.80 -14.40 -16.66
N ASN A 169 -1.78 -13.07 -16.65
CA ASN A 169 -0.88 -12.25 -17.47
C ASN A 169 0.32 -11.71 -16.69
N LEU A 170 0.51 -12.19 -15.47
CA LEU A 170 1.50 -11.67 -14.54
C LEU A 170 2.45 -12.76 -14.05
N PHE A 171 1.90 -13.87 -13.57
CA PHE A 171 2.70 -14.93 -12.99
C PHE A 171 3.23 -15.85 -14.09
N TRP A 172 4.54 -16.04 -14.12
CA TRP A 172 5.20 -17.08 -14.92
C TRP A 172 6.14 -17.89 -14.04
N CYS A 173 6.31 -19.17 -14.34
CA CYS A 173 7.12 -20.06 -13.49
C CYS A 173 8.62 -19.68 -13.44
N ASP A 174 9.13 -19.06 -14.50
CA ASP A 174 10.49 -18.51 -14.59
C ASP A 174 10.57 -17.04 -14.14
N MET A 175 9.43 -16.42 -13.81
CA MET A 175 9.33 -15.08 -13.28
C MET A 175 8.11 -14.93 -12.35
N PRO A 176 8.17 -15.49 -11.13
CA PRO A 176 7.05 -15.42 -10.20
C PRO A 176 6.80 -13.97 -9.77
N MET A 177 5.66 -13.38 -10.15
CA MET A 177 5.32 -11.98 -9.87
C MET A 177 3.94 -11.80 -9.27
N TYR A 178 3.79 -10.74 -8.47
CA TYR A 178 2.54 -10.38 -7.80
C TYR A 178 2.31 -8.87 -7.88
N TYR A 179 1.04 -8.49 -8.00
CA TYR A 179 0.64 -7.10 -7.82
C TYR A 179 0.70 -6.72 -6.35
N PHE A 180 1.17 -5.50 -6.10
CA PHE A 180 0.87 -4.86 -4.83
C PHE A 180 -0.64 -4.62 -4.71
N PRO A 181 -1.23 -4.79 -3.50
CA PRO A 181 -2.61 -4.40 -3.24
C PRO A 181 -2.85 -2.91 -3.55
N ASP A 182 -4.10 -2.56 -3.83
CA ASP A 182 -4.51 -1.16 -4.01
C ASP A 182 -4.18 -0.33 -2.76
N ALA A 183 -3.58 0.84 -2.98
CA ALA A 183 -3.34 1.85 -1.96
C ALA A 183 -3.96 3.19 -2.40
N TYR A 184 -4.49 3.96 -1.46
CA TYR A 184 -5.15 5.24 -1.72
C TYR A 184 -4.35 6.34 -1.04
N HIS A 185 -3.89 7.32 -1.82
CA HIS A 185 -3.06 8.41 -1.33
C HIS A 185 -3.72 9.76 -1.60
N GLN A 186 -3.71 10.63 -0.59
CA GLN A 186 -4.17 12.00 -0.73
C GLN A 186 -3.19 12.78 -1.61
N VAL A 187 -3.73 13.38 -2.67
CA VAL A 187 -2.99 14.29 -3.53
C VAL A 187 -3.45 15.71 -3.26
N VAL A 188 -2.48 16.60 -3.10
CA VAL A 188 -2.68 18.03 -2.97
C VAL A 188 -1.84 18.77 -4.01
N ALA A 189 -2.36 19.88 -4.52
CA ALA A 189 -1.59 20.81 -5.33
C ALA A 189 -1.15 22.00 -4.48
N ILE A 190 0.07 22.47 -4.72
CA ILE A 190 0.70 23.55 -3.96
C ILE A 190 1.22 24.65 -4.90
N ASP A 191 1.33 25.87 -4.39
CA ASP A 191 2.21 26.86 -4.99
C ASP A 191 3.65 26.58 -4.54
N VAL A 192 4.48 26.13 -5.47
CA VAL A 192 5.87 25.70 -5.20
C VAL A 192 6.69 26.77 -4.47
N ASP A 193 6.56 28.05 -4.82
CA ASP A 193 7.38 29.10 -4.21
C ASP A 193 6.87 29.42 -2.80
N GLN A 194 5.55 29.60 -2.65
CA GLN A 194 4.99 29.96 -1.36
C GLN A 194 5.07 28.82 -0.36
N GLU A 195 4.84 27.58 -0.78
CA GLU A 195 4.96 26.40 0.10
C GLU A 195 6.40 26.16 0.51
N ALA A 196 7.37 26.38 -0.39
CA ALA A 196 8.79 26.30 -0.05
C ALA A 196 9.20 27.37 0.97
N LEU A 197 8.70 28.60 0.82
CA LEU A 197 8.94 29.67 1.80
C LEU A 197 8.33 29.33 3.17
N LEU A 198 7.13 28.75 3.18
CA LEU A 198 6.42 28.43 4.42
C LEU A 198 7.04 27.25 5.18
N THR A 199 7.39 26.19 4.46
CA THR A 199 7.83 24.93 5.06
C THR A 199 9.35 24.82 5.19
N GLY A 200 10.10 25.59 4.39
CA GLY A 200 11.54 25.44 4.24
C GLY A 200 11.97 24.25 3.37
N ASN A 201 11.03 23.50 2.81
CA ASN A 201 11.29 22.35 1.95
C ASN A 201 11.60 22.77 0.52
N ASN A 202 12.34 21.93 -0.21
CA ASN A 202 12.64 22.17 -1.62
C ASN A 202 11.65 21.43 -2.54
N TYR A 203 10.75 22.21 -3.15
CA TYR A 203 9.77 21.72 -4.13
C TYR A 203 10.15 22.00 -5.58
N SER A 204 11.36 22.52 -5.86
CA SER A 204 11.77 22.92 -7.21
C SER A 204 11.79 21.76 -8.20
N ILE A 205 11.98 20.53 -7.70
CA ILE A 205 12.00 19.30 -8.51
C ILE A 205 10.71 19.08 -9.32
N ILE A 206 9.57 19.60 -8.83
CA ILE A 206 8.28 19.57 -9.55
C ILE A 206 8.38 20.39 -10.85
N ARG A 207 9.10 21.52 -10.86
CA ARG A 207 9.23 22.40 -12.03
C ARG A 207 10.18 21.85 -13.08
N ASP A 208 11.21 21.17 -12.63
CA ASP A 208 12.27 20.63 -13.48
C ASP A 208 11.87 19.28 -14.12
N ALA A 209 10.82 18.65 -13.59
CA ALA A 209 10.28 17.41 -14.14
C ALA A 209 9.70 17.63 -15.53
N VAL A 210 10.36 17.05 -16.54
CA VAL A 210 9.90 17.10 -17.93
C VAL A 210 8.78 16.08 -18.14
N PRO A 211 7.62 16.47 -18.69
CA PRO A 211 6.58 15.55 -19.14
C PRO A 211 7.16 14.54 -20.15
N SER A 212 6.72 13.28 -20.08
CA SER A 212 7.16 12.25 -21.01
C SER A 212 6.73 12.64 -22.43
N LEU A 213 7.67 12.60 -23.40
CA LEU A 213 7.36 12.77 -24.82
C LEU A 213 6.81 11.47 -25.46
N TYR A 214 6.64 10.40 -24.68
CA TYR A 214 6.49 9.04 -25.20
C TYR A 214 5.18 8.33 -24.84
N GLU A 215 4.30 8.90 -24.01
CA GLU A 215 2.99 8.31 -23.79
C GLU A 215 2.00 8.82 -24.84
N ARG A 216 1.79 7.98 -25.87
CA ARG A 216 0.54 8.02 -26.63
C ARG A 216 -0.53 7.43 -25.73
N ASP A 217 -1.33 8.26 -25.08
CA ASP A 217 -2.54 7.77 -24.44
C ASP A 217 -3.53 8.95 -24.27
N ILE A 218 -4.16 9.31 -25.38
CA ILE A 218 -5.31 10.22 -25.50
C ILE A 218 -4.97 11.67 -25.12
N ASP A 219 -5.20 12.60 -26.06
CA ASP A 219 -4.87 14.04 -25.97
C ASP A 219 -5.46 14.80 -24.74
N ASN A 220 -6.19 14.13 -23.83
CA ASN A 220 -6.94 14.74 -22.72
C ASN A 220 -6.50 14.32 -21.30
N PHE A 221 -5.51 13.45 -21.11
CA PHE A 221 -4.95 13.17 -19.77
C PHE A 221 -3.78 14.10 -19.47
N LEU A 222 -3.76 14.67 -18.25
CA LEU A 222 -2.72 15.59 -17.84
C LEU A 222 -1.60 14.83 -17.10
N ASP A 223 -0.41 14.84 -17.67
CA ASP A 223 0.81 14.41 -16.98
C ASP A 223 1.19 15.45 -15.94
N VAL A 224 1.14 15.05 -14.66
CA VAL A 224 1.46 15.91 -13.52
C VAL A 224 2.64 15.32 -12.76
N PRO A 225 3.76 16.07 -12.61
CA PRO A 225 4.82 15.63 -11.71
C PRO A 225 4.32 15.62 -10.27
N ILE A 226 4.58 14.52 -9.57
CA ILE A 226 4.26 14.35 -8.16
C ILE A 226 5.53 14.11 -7.35
N ILE A 227 5.54 14.57 -6.12
CA ILE A 227 6.57 14.22 -5.15
C ILE A 227 5.92 13.58 -3.94
N SER A 228 6.66 12.69 -3.29
CA SER A 228 6.16 11.94 -2.15
C SER A 228 6.96 12.23 -0.90
N LEU A 229 6.33 11.99 0.25
CA LEU A 229 7.02 12.05 1.54
C LEU A 229 8.09 10.98 1.60
N LYS A 230 9.34 11.37 1.90
CA LYS A 230 10.46 10.43 1.98
C LYS A 230 10.30 9.41 3.11
N ASP A 231 9.90 9.89 4.28
CA ASP A 231 9.84 9.08 5.51
C ASP A 231 8.43 8.55 5.80
N SER A 232 7.63 8.34 4.74
CA SER A 232 6.30 7.74 4.87
C SER A 232 6.40 6.21 4.83
N ARG A 233 5.82 5.54 5.83
CA ARG A 233 5.70 4.08 5.85
C ARG A 233 4.31 3.67 5.37
N THR A 234 4.25 2.88 4.30
CA THR A 234 3.00 2.23 3.88
C THR A 234 2.90 0.91 4.66
N PRO A 235 1.93 0.73 5.57
CA PRO A 235 1.85 -0.49 6.38
C PRO A 235 1.39 -1.67 5.52
N LEU A 236 2.33 -2.27 4.81
CA LEU A 236 2.10 -3.29 3.82
C LEU A 236 3.14 -4.39 3.97
N THR A 237 2.66 -5.57 4.35
CA THR A 237 3.48 -6.77 4.49
C THR A 237 2.85 -7.92 3.73
N ALA A 238 3.60 -8.99 3.52
CA ALA A 238 3.06 -10.24 3.03
C ALA A 238 3.73 -11.43 3.71
N THR A 239 2.97 -12.51 3.87
CA THR A 239 3.54 -13.82 4.17
C THR A 239 3.54 -14.64 2.88
N LEU A 240 4.72 -15.17 2.56
CA LEU A 240 4.96 -16.07 1.44
C LEU A 240 5.24 -17.46 2.00
N GLU A 241 4.32 -18.39 1.75
CA GLU A 241 4.51 -19.80 2.05
C GLU A 241 4.78 -20.55 0.74
N ILE A 242 5.92 -21.25 0.66
CA ILE A 242 6.32 -22.07 -0.48
C ILE A 242 6.32 -23.52 -0.03
N GLU A 243 5.46 -24.32 -0.63
CA GLU A 243 5.30 -25.74 -0.35
C GLU A 243 5.79 -26.57 -1.51
N ALA A 244 6.75 -27.47 -1.28
CA ALA A 244 7.10 -28.47 -2.27
C ALA A 244 5.99 -29.52 -2.36
N ILE A 245 5.54 -29.83 -3.57
CA ILE A 245 4.49 -30.82 -3.81
C ILE A 245 5.10 -32.06 -4.48
N ASP A 246 4.58 -33.24 -4.14
CA ASP A 246 4.99 -34.50 -4.77
C ASP A 246 4.44 -34.57 -6.19
N PHE A 247 5.20 -34.03 -7.13
CA PHE A 247 4.78 -33.89 -8.52
C PHE A 247 5.99 -33.99 -9.46
N THR A 248 5.90 -34.85 -10.46
CA THR A 248 6.99 -35.12 -11.41
C THR A 248 6.66 -34.62 -12.82
N GLN A 249 7.67 -34.58 -13.69
CA GLN A 249 7.48 -34.32 -15.12
C GLN A 249 6.41 -35.23 -15.76
N GLU A 250 6.37 -36.50 -15.35
CA GLU A 250 5.40 -37.48 -15.87
C GLU A 250 3.98 -37.13 -15.41
N ASP A 251 3.82 -36.66 -14.18
CA ASP A 251 2.53 -36.19 -13.67
C ASP A 251 2.06 -34.94 -14.42
N THR A 252 2.98 -34.02 -14.79
CA THR A 252 2.67 -32.85 -15.61
C THR A 252 2.13 -33.27 -16.98
N ILE A 253 2.76 -34.27 -17.61
CA ILE A 253 2.31 -34.81 -18.91
C ILE A 253 0.91 -35.43 -18.77
N GLN A 254 0.68 -36.25 -17.75
CA GLN A 254 -0.64 -36.85 -17.50
C GLN A 254 -1.71 -35.80 -17.22
N LEU A 255 -1.36 -34.74 -16.50
CA LEU A 255 -2.26 -33.62 -16.22
C LEU A 255 -2.59 -32.87 -17.51
N LYS A 256 -1.61 -32.56 -18.37
CA LYS A 256 -1.87 -31.97 -19.70
C LYS A 256 -2.80 -32.84 -20.54
N GLU A 257 -2.59 -34.15 -20.59
CA GLU A 257 -3.46 -35.09 -21.31
C GLU A 257 -4.90 -35.08 -20.77
N LYS A 258 -5.06 -35.13 -19.44
CA LYS A 258 -6.37 -35.09 -18.78
C LYS A 258 -7.15 -33.82 -19.11
N TYR A 259 -6.46 -32.70 -19.18
CA TYR A 259 -7.05 -31.37 -19.41
C TYR A 259 -7.07 -30.96 -20.90
N GLY A 260 -6.66 -31.86 -21.81
CA GLY A 260 -6.72 -31.64 -23.26
C GLY A 260 -5.71 -30.62 -23.78
N ILE A 261 -4.59 -30.43 -23.08
CA ILE A 261 -3.50 -29.53 -23.44
C ILE A 261 -2.47 -30.32 -24.26
N ASP A 262 -2.02 -29.78 -25.40
CA ASP A 262 -1.04 -30.46 -26.25
C ASP A 262 0.33 -30.53 -25.56
N ARG A 263 0.75 -31.73 -25.18
CA ARG A 263 2.04 -31.95 -24.52
C ARG A 263 3.27 -31.70 -25.41
N ASN A 264 3.10 -31.63 -26.73
CA ASN A 264 4.22 -31.43 -27.67
C ASN A 264 4.38 -29.97 -28.10
N ASP A 265 3.39 -29.13 -27.80
CA ASP A 265 3.45 -27.70 -28.08
C ASP A 265 4.01 -26.96 -26.86
N PRO A 266 5.21 -26.35 -26.95
CA PRO A 266 5.79 -25.57 -25.86
C PRO A 266 4.92 -24.38 -25.42
N TYR A 267 4.04 -23.89 -26.29
CA TYR A 267 3.13 -22.79 -26.00
C TYR A 267 1.81 -23.25 -25.37
N ALA A 268 1.53 -24.56 -25.36
CA ALA A 268 0.32 -25.11 -24.77
C ALA A 268 0.52 -25.32 -23.25
N VAL A 269 0.14 -24.29 -22.47
CA VAL A 269 0.22 -24.29 -21.01
C VAL A 269 -1.16 -24.15 -20.35
N PHE A 270 -1.25 -24.41 -19.05
CA PHE A 270 -2.52 -24.48 -18.31
C PHE A 270 -3.30 -23.17 -18.29
N HIS A 271 -2.62 -22.03 -18.42
CA HIS A 271 -3.24 -20.72 -18.49
C HIS A 271 -4.28 -20.60 -19.63
N SER A 272 -4.12 -21.39 -20.70
CA SER A 272 -4.98 -21.36 -21.89
C SER A 272 -6.41 -21.78 -21.56
N LEU A 273 -6.58 -22.55 -20.48
CA LEU A 273 -7.89 -22.98 -19.98
C LEU A 273 -8.72 -21.81 -19.46
N ILE A 274 -8.11 -20.72 -18.98
CA ILE A 274 -8.85 -19.55 -18.47
C ILE A 274 -9.72 -18.95 -19.58
N TRP A 275 -9.14 -18.77 -20.78
CA TRP A 275 -9.87 -18.23 -21.93
C TRP A 275 -10.72 -19.27 -22.66
N ASN A 276 -10.25 -20.51 -22.75
CA ASN A 276 -10.91 -21.55 -23.54
C ASN A 276 -12.06 -22.25 -22.78
N ASN A 277 -11.89 -22.50 -21.48
CA ASN A 277 -12.84 -23.22 -20.65
C ASN A 277 -12.62 -22.97 -19.15
N LEU A 278 -13.11 -21.83 -18.65
CA LEU A 278 -12.96 -21.41 -17.25
C LEU A 278 -13.44 -22.45 -16.23
N LYS A 279 -14.47 -23.25 -16.59
CA LYS A 279 -14.95 -24.33 -15.70
C LYS A 279 -13.87 -25.38 -15.49
N LEU A 280 -13.21 -25.79 -16.57
CA LEU A 280 -12.16 -26.79 -16.53
C LEU A 280 -10.91 -26.25 -15.81
N HIS A 281 -10.59 -24.96 -15.97
CA HIS A 281 -9.56 -24.29 -15.17
C HIS A 281 -9.86 -24.32 -13.67
N ASN A 282 -11.10 -24.04 -13.26
CA ASN A 282 -11.49 -24.12 -11.85
C ASN A 282 -11.40 -25.55 -11.29
N GLU A 283 -11.76 -26.56 -12.10
CA GLU A 283 -11.59 -27.98 -11.73
C GLU A 283 -10.10 -28.34 -11.54
N LEU A 284 -9.21 -27.83 -12.39
CA LEU A 284 -7.76 -27.97 -12.25
C LEU A 284 -7.25 -27.34 -10.95
N MET A 285 -7.67 -26.12 -10.63
CA MET A 285 -7.26 -25.43 -9.41
C MET A 285 -7.67 -26.20 -8.15
N GLU A 286 -8.89 -26.75 -8.09
CA GLU A 286 -9.31 -27.57 -6.95
C GLU A 286 -8.57 -28.92 -6.88
N GLU A 287 -8.26 -29.56 -8.00
CA GLU A 287 -7.44 -30.78 -7.99
C GLU A 287 -6.02 -30.54 -7.46
N MET A 288 -5.40 -29.42 -7.86
CA MET A 288 -4.06 -29.05 -7.40
C MET A 288 -4.02 -28.69 -5.91
N LYS A 289 -5.11 -28.12 -5.39
CA LYS A 289 -5.25 -27.78 -3.97
C LYS A 289 -5.25 -28.99 -3.05
N GLU A 290 -5.81 -30.11 -3.51
CA GLU A 290 -5.85 -31.38 -2.75
C GLU A 290 -4.50 -32.10 -2.70
N LYS A 291 -3.47 -31.63 -3.44
CA LYS A 291 -2.12 -32.22 -3.40
C LYS A 291 -1.45 -31.92 -2.06
N PRO A 292 -0.93 -32.94 -1.36
CA PRO A 292 -0.27 -32.74 -0.08
C PRO A 292 1.10 -32.07 -0.27
N ALA A 293 1.47 -31.20 0.68
CA ALA A 293 2.81 -30.64 0.76
C ALA A 293 3.79 -31.67 1.37
N LEU A 294 4.98 -31.78 0.77
CA LEU A 294 6.10 -32.56 1.29
C LEU A 294 6.84 -31.80 2.39
N PHE A 295 7.11 -30.53 2.17
CA PHE A 295 7.65 -29.59 3.14
C PHE A 295 7.20 -28.16 2.80
N SER A 296 7.31 -27.26 3.77
CA SER A 296 6.89 -25.86 3.65
C SER A 296 8.00 -24.93 4.16
N GLU A 297 8.25 -23.85 3.43
CA GLU A 297 9.11 -22.73 3.78
C GLU A 297 8.23 -21.47 3.93
N ILE A 298 8.46 -20.67 4.97
CA ILE A 298 7.68 -19.45 5.23
C ILE A 298 8.61 -18.25 5.30
N TYR A 299 8.29 -17.21 4.53
CA TYR A 299 9.00 -15.95 4.47
C TYR A 299 8.05 -14.81 4.84
N GLU A 300 8.51 -13.92 5.72
CA GLU A 300 7.81 -12.67 6.05
C GLU A 300 8.44 -11.55 5.22
N LEU A 301 7.61 -10.88 4.43
CA LEU A 301 8.00 -9.86 3.47
C LEU A 301 7.49 -8.51 4.00
N ASP A 302 8.40 -7.58 4.26
CA ASP A 302 8.05 -6.23 4.69
C ASP A 302 8.38 -5.22 3.59
N PHE A 303 7.35 -4.57 3.07
CA PHE A 303 7.47 -3.58 2.00
C PHE A 303 7.43 -2.14 2.56
N SER A 304 7.17 -1.99 3.86
CA SER A 304 6.80 -0.71 4.46
C SER A 304 7.90 0.35 4.39
N GLU A 305 9.16 -0.08 4.30
CA GLU A 305 10.33 0.80 4.16
C GLU A 305 10.76 1.01 2.70
N LYS A 306 10.21 0.22 1.76
CA LYS A 306 10.61 0.23 0.34
C LYS A 306 9.58 0.92 -0.54
N VAL A 307 8.30 0.74 -0.23
CA VAL A 307 7.18 1.29 -1.02
C VAL A 307 6.59 2.49 -0.31
N VAL A 308 6.99 3.66 -0.79
CA VAL A 308 6.45 4.96 -0.42
C VAL A 308 5.26 5.33 -1.33
N PRO A 309 4.41 6.30 -0.93
CA PRO A 309 3.32 6.76 -1.77
C PRO A 309 3.79 7.11 -3.19
N PHE A 310 3.04 6.72 -4.22
CA PHE A 310 3.40 6.96 -5.63
C PHE A 310 4.78 6.47 -6.06
N TYR A 311 5.39 5.51 -5.35
CA TYR A 311 6.49 4.73 -5.92
C TYR A 311 6.02 4.12 -7.24
N ASP A 312 6.74 4.41 -8.32
CA ASP A 312 6.29 4.18 -9.69
C ASP A 312 7.11 3.10 -10.41
N ASN A 313 7.83 2.28 -9.65
CA ASN A 313 8.64 1.20 -10.18
C ASN A 313 8.33 -0.12 -9.45
N TYR A 314 8.83 -1.25 -9.93
CA TYR A 314 8.64 -2.55 -9.28
C TYR A 314 9.77 -2.87 -8.31
N LEU A 315 9.56 -3.89 -7.47
CA LEU A 315 10.61 -4.46 -6.63
C LEU A 315 11.09 -5.79 -7.19
N TYR A 316 12.37 -6.09 -6.99
CA TYR A 316 12.91 -7.42 -7.25
C TYR A 316 13.51 -7.99 -5.96
N THR A 317 13.66 -9.30 -5.94
CA THR A 317 14.23 -10.04 -4.82
C THR A 317 15.58 -10.64 -5.18
N ASP A 318 16.43 -10.78 -4.18
CA ASP A 318 17.58 -11.68 -4.28
C ASP A 318 17.21 -13.13 -3.94
N GLU A 319 18.19 -14.03 -4.02
CA GLU A 319 18.03 -15.45 -3.67
C GLU A 319 17.63 -15.69 -2.20
N ASN A 320 17.75 -14.68 -1.33
CA ASN A 320 17.36 -14.73 0.08
C ASN A 320 16.01 -14.05 0.35
N TYR A 321 15.24 -13.75 -0.71
CA TYR A 321 13.93 -13.09 -0.63
C TYR A 321 13.99 -11.69 0.02
N GLN A 322 15.14 -11.01 -0.07
CA GLN A 322 15.23 -9.60 0.30
C GLN A 322 14.85 -8.71 -0.90
N PHE A 323 13.98 -7.74 -0.68
CA PHE A 323 13.52 -6.83 -1.73
C PHE A 323 14.40 -5.59 -1.84
N TYR A 324 14.61 -5.17 -3.08
CA TYR A 324 15.37 -3.98 -3.42
C TYR A 324 14.60 -3.11 -4.41
N THR A 325 14.79 -1.80 -4.30
CA THR A 325 14.30 -0.85 -5.31
C THR A 325 15.26 -0.77 -6.49
N TYR A 326 14.82 -0.14 -7.57
CA TYR A 326 15.66 0.10 -8.75
C TYR A 326 16.89 0.96 -8.42
N GLU A 327 16.76 1.92 -7.51
CA GLU A 327 17.85 2.81 -7.08
C GLU A 327 18.90 2.08 -6.23
N GLU A 328 18.49 1.08 -5.46
CA GLU A 328 19.39 0.33 -4.57
C GLU A 328 20.30 -0.61 -5.35
N GLN A 329 19.77 -1.26 -6.38
CA GLN A 329 20.56 -2.12 -7.26
C GLN A 329 19.91 -2.19 -8.66
N MET A 330 20.71 -1.91 -9.67
CA MET A 330 20.26 -1.98 -11.06
C MET A 330 20.51 -3.39 -11.57
N ILE A 331 19.46 -4.21 -11.69
CA ILE A 331 19.55 -5.52 -12.35
C ILE A 331 18.85 -5.42 -13.70
N SER A 332 19.61 -5.63 -14.79
CA SER A 332 19.10 -5.54 -16.17
C SER A 332 18.19 -6.69 -16.58
N ASP A 333 18.23 -7.80 -15.83
CA ASP A 333 17.72 -9.10 -16.26
C ASP A 333 16.37 -9.47 -15.62
N PHE A 334 15.84 -8.61 -14.73
CA PHE A 334 14.51 -8.79 -14.15
C PHE A 334 13.51 -7.85 -14.83
N ASN A 335 12.37 -8.41 -15.23
CA ASN A 335 11.22 -7.64 -15.68
C ASN A 335 10.22 -7.50 -14.54
N GLY A 336 9.49 -6.40 -14.56
CA GLY A 336 8.30 -6.19 -13.75
C GLY A 336 7.25 -5.46 -14.58
N GLN A 337 6.01 -5.48 -14.11
CA GLN A 337 4.92 -4.77 -14.75
C GLN A 337 4.58 -3.50 -13.98
N ILE A 338 4.34 -2.43 -14.73
CA ILE A 338 3.86 -1.13 -14.24
C ILE A 338 2.68 -0.75 -15.13
N SER A 339 1.56 -0.37 -14.51
CA SER A 339 0.39 0.14 -15.21
C SER A 339 -0.09 1.42 -14.55
N SER A 340 -0.11 2.52 -15.31
CA SER A 340 -0.61 3.82 -14.85
C SER A 340 -2.14 3.93 -14.93
N PHE A 341 -2.85 2.89 -15.40
CA PHE A 341 -4.30 2.93 -15.56
C PHE A 341 -5.04 3.22 -14.26
N SER A 342 -4.52 2.75 -13.12
CA SER A 342 -5.07 3.01 -11.78
C SER A 342 -5.08 4.50 -11.41
N GLN A 343 -4.17 5.31 -11.97
CA GLN A 343 -4.08 6.75 -11.73
C GLN A 343 -5.16 7.55 -12.47
N LYS A 344 -5.78 6.95 -13.50
CA LYS A 344 -6.81 7.59 -14.33
C LYS A 344 -8.17 7.73 -13.61
N GLN A 345 -8.30 7.21 -12.39
CA GLN A 345 -9.46 7.35 -11.49
C GLN A 345 -9.05 8.09 -10.21
N PHE A 346 -10.00 8.83 -9.65
CA PHE A 346 -9.81 9.48 -8.36
C PHE A 346 -11.05 9.36 -7.49
N TYR A 347 -10.86 9.57 -6.20
CA TYR A 347 -11.88 9.34 -5.19
C TYR A 347 -12.03 10.55 -4.30
N PHE A 348 -13.28 10.98 -4.09
CA PHE A 348 -13.60 12.00 -3.10
C PHE A 348 -13.95 11.34 -1.76
N LEU A 349 -13.28 11.81 -0.72
CA LEU A 349 -13.50 11.37 0.64
C LEU A 349 -14.52 12.30 1.32
N HIS A 350 -15.60 11.75 1.84
CA HIS A 350 -16.58 12.52 2.61
C HIS A 350 -16.04 12.86 4.00
N PRO A 351 -16.51 13.98 4.60
CA PRO A 351 -16.21 14.28 6.00
C PRO A 351 -16.62 13.14 6.93
N VAL A 352 -15.93 13.01 8.07
CA VAL A 352 -16.35 12.10 9.14
C VAL A 352 -17.68 12.57 9.73
N GLU A 353 -18.62 11.65 9.88
CA GLU A 353 -19.87 11.90 10.61
C GLU A 353 -19.65 11.75 12.11
N TYR A 354 -19.27 12.84 12.77
CA TYR A 354 -19.16 12.90 14.22
C TYR A 354 -20.54 12.93 14.88
N GLN A 355 -20.74 12.08 15.88
CA GLN A 355 -21.90 12.08 16.75
C GLN A 355 -21.53 12.63 18.12
N TRP A 356 -22.45 13.42 18.67
CA TRP A 356 -22.30 14.05 19.97
C TRP A 356 -23.32 13.50 20.95
N GLU A 357 -22.82 12.88 22.00
CA GLU A 357 -23.63 12.46 23.13
C GLU A 357 -23.03 13.02 24.42
N GLU A 358 -23.75 13.96 25.03
CA GLU A 358 -23.34 14.70 26.24
C GLU A 358 -21.99 15.41 26.09
N ASN A 359 -20.91 14.75 26.51
CA ASN A 359 -19.53 15.25 26.52
C ASN A 359 -18.55 14.30 25.80
N ASN A 360 -19.09 13.34 25.05
CA ASN A 360 -18.31 12.39 24.26
C ASN A 360 -18.55 12.64 22.78
N VAL A 361 -17.45 12.56 22.03
CA VAL A 361 -17.46 12.55 20.56
C VAL A 361 -17.28 11.10 20.13
N SER A 362 -18.20 10.58 19.33
CA SER A 362 -18.09 9.27 18.71
C SER A 362 -18.15 9.39 17.19
N ILE A 363 -17.57 8.39 16.51
CA ILE A 363 -17.63 8.27 15.06
C ILE A 363 -18.39 7.00 14.76
N ARG A 364 -19.33 7.09 13.82
CA ARG A 364 -20.04 5.91 13.33
C ARG A 364 -19.23 5.26 12.21
N GLN A 365 -18.95 3.97 12.34
CA GLN A 365 -18.50 3.18 11.20
C GLN A 365 -19.60 3.15 10.14
N VAL A 366 -19.25 3.54 8.92
CA VAL A 366 -20.21 3.67 7.82
C VAL A 366 -20.30 2.39 7.00
N ASP A 367 -19.20 1.66 6.89
CA ASP A 367 -19.13 0.43 6.09
C ASP A 367 -17.95 -0.47 6.51
N VAL A 368 -17.76 -1.58 5.79
CA VAL A 368 -16.60 -2.48 5.86
C VAL A 368 -16.17 -2.79 4.43
N ASP A 369 -14.87 -2.76 4.16
CA ASP A 369 -14.35 -3.25 2.88
C ASP A 369 -14.67 -4.75 2.71
N GLU A 370 -15.40 -5.10 1.67
CA GLU A 370 -15.93 -6.47 1.50
C GLU A 370 -14.83 -7.53 1.37
N THR A 371 -13.66 -7.15 0.84
CA THR A 371 -12.55 -8.07 0.58
C THR A 371 -11.68 -8.26 1.82
N SER A 372 -11.28 -7.16 2.45
CA SER A 372 -10.30 -7.15 3.53
C SER A 372 -10.88 -7.11 4.94
N GLY A 373 -12.15 -6.74 5.08
CA GLY A 373 -12.79 -6.53 6.37
C GLY A 373 -12.34 -5.24 7.08
N VAL A 374 -11.60 -4.36 6.40
CA VAL A 374 -11.16 -3.08 6.96
C VAL A 374 -12.39 -2.20 7.24
N PRO A 375 -12.54 -1.67 8.48
CA PRO A 375 -13.66 -0.80 8.81
C PRO A 375 -13.53 0.55 8.11
N LEU A 376 -14.61 1.00 7.48
CA LEU A 376 -14.68 2.28 6.80
C LEU A 376 -15.45 3.28 7.66
N TYR A 377 -14.82 4.42 7.94
CA TYR A 377 -15.40 5.51 8.76
C TYR A 377 -15.81 6.74 7.94
N ARG A 378 -15.54 6.72 6.64
CA ARG A 378 -15.91 7.75 5.67
C ARG A 378 -16.42 7.08 4.41
N LYS A 379 -17.37 7.73 3.75
CA LYS A 379 -17.78 7.34 2.41
C LYS A 379 -16.74 7.82 1.41
N MET A 380 -16.51 7.01 0.38
CA MET A 380 -15.59 7.31 -0.69
C MET A 380 -16.33 7.15 -2.01
N ASP A 381 -16.42 8.24 -2.78
CA ASP A 381 -17.08 8.22 -4.09
C ASP A 381 -16.01 8.14 -5.18
N ASN A 382 -16.09 7.12 -6.03
CA ASN A 382 -15.26 7.02 -7.24
C ASN A 382 -15.78 8.01 -8.29
N VAL A 383 -14.89 8.89 -8.77
CA VAL A 383 -15.16 9.76 -9.89
C VAL A 383 -14.42 9.21 -11.11
N GLN A 384 -15.16 8.52 -11.96
CA GLN A 384 -14.68 8.13 -13.28
C GLN A 384 -14.99 9.25 -14.28
N SER A 385 -13.93 9.82 -14.84
CA SER A 385 -13.99 10.90 -15.81
C SER A 385 -13.65 10.44 -17.24
N TYR A 386 -13.74 9.13 -17.52
CA TYR A 386 -13.41 8.55 -18.82
C TYR A 386 -14.36 7.41 -19.23
N VAL A 387 -14.40 7.13 -20.53
CA VAL A 387 -15.18 6.06 -21.16
C VAL A 387 -14.23 4.97 -21.62
N PHE A 388 -14.48 3.74 -21.19
CA PHE A 388 -13.72 2.55 -21.57
C PHE A 388 -14.55 1.70 -22.53
N ASP A 389 -14.03 1.44 -23.73
CA ASP A 389 -14.68 0.61 -24.74
C ASP A 389 -13.63 -0.33 -25.37
N ASP A 390 -13.97 -1.61 -25.46
CA ASP A 390 -13.15 -2.67 -26.07
C ASP A 390 -11.65 -2.70 -25.64
N GLY A 391 -11.37 -2.44 -24.35
CA GLY A 391 -10.00 -2.50 -23.83
C GLY A 391 -9.22 -1.19 -23.89
N GLU A 392 -9.79 -0.13 -24.49
CA GLU A 392 -9.15 1.17 -24.63
C GLU A 392 -10.04 2.29 -24.03
N ILE A 393 -9.40 3.37 -23.58
CA ILE A 393 -10.14 4.58 -23.20
C ILE A 393 -10.43 5.37 -24.48
N THR A 394 -11.69 5.72 -24.72
CA THR A 394 -12.12 6.37 -25.97
C THR A 394 -12.42 7.86 -25.82
N ASP A 395 -12.75 8.32 -24.62
CA ASP A 395 -13.00 9.72 -24.28
C ASP A 395 -12.81 9.93 -22.77
N GLY A 396 -12.55 11.16 -22.33
CA GLY A 396 -12.40 11.50 -20.92
C GLY A 396 -11.32 12.52 -20.61
N PHE A 397 -11.14 12.79 -19.32
CA PHE A 397 -10.01 13.54 -18.76
C PHE A 397 -9.53 12.83 -17.48
N GLY A 398 -8.29 13.09 -17.07
CA GLY A 398 -7.76 12.55 -15.82
C GLY A 398 -6.33 13.00 -15.58
N PHE A 399 -5.72 12.43 -14.55
CA PHE A 399 -4.34 12.71 -14.19
C PHE A 399 -3.50 11.45 -14.39
N SER A 400 -2.29 11.64 -14.91
CA SER A 400 -1.21 10.64 -14.87
C SER A 400 -0.11 11.24 -14.01
N PHE A 401 0.34 10.53 -12.99
CA PHE A 401 1.36 11.06 -12.08
C PHE A 401 2.71 10.45 -12.37
N LYS A 402 3.68 11.33 -12.62
CA LYS A 402 5.08 10.94 -12.76
C LYS A 402 5.82 11.27 -11.47
N HIS A 403 6.39 10.26 -10.82
CA HIS A 403 7.12 10.47 -9.60
C HIS A 403 8.42 11.23 -9.89
N ALA A 404 8.49 12.48 -9.42
CA ALA A 404 9.59 13.39 -9.64
C ALA A 404 10.67 13.28 -8.55
N GLY A 405 10.31 12.78 -7.37
CA GLY A 405 11.23 12.58 -6.25
C GLY A 405 10.55 12.73 -4.89
N TYR A 406 11.36 12.96 -3.87
CA TYR A 406 10.91 13.03 -2.49
C TYR A 406 11.21 14.38 -1.85
N PHE A 407 10.42 14.76 -0.84
CA PHE A 407 10.66 15.92 0.02
C PHE A 407 10.70 15.54 1.49
#